data_AF-A0AAE0QSU0-F1
#
_entry.id   AF-A0AAE0QSU0-F1
#
_cell.length_a   1.000
_cell.length_b   1.000
_cell.length_c   1.000
_cell.angle_alpha   90.00
_cell.angle_beta   90.00
_cell.angle_gamma   90.00
#
_symmetry.space_group_name_H-M   'P 1'
#
loop_
_entity.id
_entity.type
_entity.pdbx_description
1 polymer ?
#
loop_
_entity_poly.entity_id
_entity_poly.type
_entity_poly.pdbx_seq_one_letter_code
_entity_poly.pdbx_strand_id
1 'polypeptide(L)'
;MVVDFAKRMDMAVINTYFQKREEHRVTYKSGGRRTQVDYILCRRGNLKEISDCKVVVGESVARQHRMVVCRMTLMVCKKKRSEIEKKTKWWKLKKEECCEEFRQKLRQALGGQVVLPDDWETTAEVIRETGRKVLGVSSGRRKEDKETWWWNE
;
A
#
# COMPACT_ATOMS: atom_id res chain seq x y z
N MET A 1 20.14 23.97 -9.49
CA MET A 1 18.84 24.61 -9.79
C MET A 1 17.73 23.55 -9.77
N VAL A 2 16.44 23.91 -9.57
CA VAL A 2 15.33 22.93 -9.55
C VAL A 2 15.25 22.08 -10.83
N VAL A 3 15.65 22.66 -11.95
CA VAL A 3 15.73 21.99 -13.25
C VAL A 3 16.81 20.91 -13.27
N ASP A 4 17.97 21.15 -12.66
CA ASP A 4 19.04 20.14 -12.57
C ASP A 4 18.62 18.96 -11.70
N PHE A 5 17.91 19.24 -10.60
CA PHE A 5 17.34 18.21 -9.75
C PHE A 5 16.31 17.38 -10.52
N ALA A 6 15.39 18.03 -11.24
CA ALA A 6 14.38 17.35 -12.04
C ALA A 6 15.04 16.46 -13.12
N LYS A 7 16.11 16.96 -13.77
CA LYS A 7 16.87 16.17 -14.76
C LYS A 7 17.54 14.94 -14.15
N ARG A 8 18.16 15.07 -12.98
CA ARG A 8 18.84 13.95 -12.30
C ARG A 8 17.87 12.89 -11.77
N MET A 9 16.70 13.32 -11.30
CA MET A 9 15.71 12.43 -10.67
C MET A 9 14.64 11.92 -11.65
N ASP A 10 14.84 12.14 -12.95
CA ASP A 10 13.88 11.83 -14.01
C ASP A 10 12.45 12.35 -13.74
N MET A 11 12.38 13.61 -13.32
CA MET A 11 11.14 14.32 -13.06
C MET A 11 10.85 15.36 -14.15
N ALA A 12 9.55 15.61 -14.35
CA ALA A 12 9.01 16.62 -15.22
C ALA A 12 8.54 17.83 -14.40
N VAL A 13 8.90 19.03 -14.85
CA VAL A 13 8.42 20.30 -14.29
C VAL A 13 7.04 20.58 -14.88
N ILE A 14 5.97 20.25 -14.17
CA ILE A 14 4.61 20.20 -14.72
C ILE A 14 4.17 21.56 -15.27
N ASN A 15 4.55 22.64 -14.58
CA ASN A 15 4.18 24.01 -14.94
C ASN A 15 4.57 24.40 -16.37
N THR A 16 5.56 23.74 -16.98
CA THR A 16 6.02 24.03 -18.34
C THR A 16 5.29 23.25 -19.44
N TYR A 17 4.52 22.21 -19.08
CA TYR A 17 3.83 21.35 -20.06
C TYR A 17 2.50 21.92 -20.56
N PHE A 18 1.92 22.86 -19.81
CA PHE A 18 0.63 23.46 -20.16
C PHE A 18 0.81 24.92 -20.58
N GLN A 19 0.33 25.27 -21.77
CA GLN A 19 0.31 26.66 -22.20
C GLN A 19 -0.77 27.43 -21.43
N LYS A 20 -0.35 28.46 -20.70
CA LYS A 20 -1.22 29.30 -19.86
C LYS A 20 -0.97 30.78 -20.13
N ARG A 21 -1.97 31.61 -19.86
CA ARG A 21 -1.84 33.08 -19.87
C ARG A 21 -0.79 33.51 -18.84
N GLU A 22 -0.14 34.64 -19.06
CA GLU A 22 0.91 35.17 -18.15
C GLU A 22 0.41 35.28 -16.70
N GLU A 23 -0.81 35.79 -16.52
CA GLU A 23 -1.51 35.87 -15.23
C GLU A 23 -1.59 34.53 -14.48
N HIS A 24 -1.77 33.42 -15.20
CA HIS A 24 -1.88 32.06 -14.68
C HIS A 24 -0.52 31.33 -14.61
N ARG A 25 0.61 32.01 -14.90
CA ARG A 25 1.98 31.47 -14.80
C ARG A 25 2.78 32.08 -13.64
N VAL A 26 2.50 33.33 -13.31
CA VAL A 26 3.20 34.07 -12.25
C VAL A 26 2.80 33.52 -10.89
N THR A 27 3.75 32.98 -10.13
CA THR A 27 3.51 32.45 -8.77
C THR A 27 3.94 33.44 -7.68
N TYR A 28 4.80 34.40 -8.01
CA TYR A 28 5.24 35.43 -7.08
C TYR A 28 5.09 36.83 -7.67
N LYS A 29 4.53 37.77 -6.89
CA LYS A 29 4.37 39.17 -7.26
C LYS A 29 4.73 40.09 -6.10
N SER A 30 5.71 40.97 -6.28
CA SER A 30 6.09 41.98 -5.29
C SER A 30 6.72 43.19 -5.97
N GLY A 31 6.36 44.40 -5.55
CA GLY A 31 6.98 45.65 -6.03
C GLY A 31 7.02 45.79 -7.56
N GLY A 32 5.95 45.39 -8.26
CA GLY A 32 5.89 45.41 -9.74
C GLY A 32 6.61 44.26 -10.45
N ARG A 33 7.43 43.48 -9.73
CA ARG A 33 8.08 42.28 -10.26
C ARG A 33 7.10 41.11 -10.26
N ARG A 34 7.17 40.30 -11.32
CA ARG A 34 6.35 39.10 -11.54
C ARG A 34 7.27 37.97 -11.94
N THR A 35 7.33 36.91 -11.13
CA THR A 35 8.19 35.75 -11.38
C THR A 35 7.45 34.44 -11.13
N GLN A 36 8.01 33.36 -11.66
CA GLN A 36 7.60 32.00 -11.35
C GLN A 36 8.70 31.38 -10.49
N VAL A 37 8.38 31.01 -9.27
CA VAL A 37 9.31 30.42 -8.29
C VAL A 37 8.77 29.14 -7.65
N ASP A 38 7.47 28.91 -7.76
CA ASP A 38 6.78 27.73 -7.23
C ASP A 38 6.52 26.75 -8.38
N TYR A 39 6.98 25.51 -8.23
CA TYR A 39 6.90 24.47 -9.26
C TYR A 39 6.35 23.18 -8.67
N ILE A 40 5.54 22.47 -9.44
CA ILE A 40 5.12 21.11 -9.13
C ILE A 40 5.92 20.16 -10.02
N LEU A 41 6.53 19.15 -9.40
CA LEU A 41 7.28 18.10 -10.09
C LEU A 41 6.50 16.80 -10.06
N CYS A 42 6.48 16.06 -11.16
CA CYS A 42 6.04 14.66 -11.19
C CYS A 42 7.11 13.77 -11.80
N ARG A 43 7.03 12.46 -11.54
CA ARG A 43 7.80 11.49 -12.32
C ARG A 43 7.32 11.50 -13.77
N ARG A 44 8.23 11.33 -14.72
CA ARG A 44 7.87 11.28 -16.15
C ARG A 44 6.84 10.19 -16.47
N GLY A 45 6.94 9.03 -15.82
CA GLY A 45 5.99 7.93 -16.01
C GLY A 45 4.54 8.28 -15.63
N ASN A 46 4.36 9.19 -14.67
CA ASN A 46 3.04 9.62 -14.21
C ASN A 46 2.53 10.87 -14.92
N LEU A 47 3.28 11.43 -15.89
CA LEU A 47 2.88 12.66 -16.58
C LEU A 47 1.53 12.51 -17.30
N LYS A 48 1.20 11.29 -17.76
CA LYS A 48 -0.09 10.96 -18.39
C LYS A 48 -1.29 11.09 -17.45
N GLU A 49 -1.06 11.02 -16.14
CA GLU A 49 -2.10 11.15 -15.12
C GLU A 49 -2.44 12.62 -14.85
N ILE A 50 -1.62 13.56 -15.35
CA ILE A 50 -1.79 14.99 -15.12
C ILE A 50 -2.59 15.60 -16.25
N SER A 51 -3.69 16.26 -15.89
CA SER A 51 -4.61 16.88 -16.83
C SER A 51 -4.45 18.39 -16.94
N ASP A 52 -4.04 19.06 -15.85
CA ASP A 52 -3.81 20.50 -15.86
C ASP A 52 -2.86 20.96 -14.75
N CYS A 53 -2.21 22.10 -14.95
CA CYS A 53 -1.50 22.85 -13.90
C CYS A 53 -1.67 24.35 -14.13
N LYS A 54 -2.13 25.07 -13.11
CA LYS A 54 -2.42 26.50 -13.20
C LYS A 54 -2.18 27.23 -11.88
N VAL A 55 -1.92 28.53 -11.96
CA VAL A 55 -1.92 29.41 -10.80
C VAL A 55 -3.32 30.01 -10.58
N VAL A 56 -3.78 30.04 -9.32
CA VAL A 56 -5.02 30.71 -8.92
C VAL A 56 -4.73 32.19 -8.68
N VAL A 57 -5.41 33.08 -9.43
CA VAL A 57 -5.16 34.53 -9.40
C VAL A 57 -6.05 35.29 -8.43
N GLY A 58 -7.21 34.73 -8.06
CA GLY A 58 -8.24 35.40 -7.26
C GLY A 58 -8.23 35.10 -5.75
N GLU A 59 -7.45 34.12 -5.29
CA GLU A 59 -7.41 33.74 -3.87
C GLU A 59 -6.12 34.26 -3.21
N SER A 60 -6.26 35.28 -2.37
CA SER A 60 -5.15 35.90 -1.64
C SER A 60 -4.91 35.20 -0.30
N VAL A 61 -4.45 33.95 -0.32
CA VAL A 61 -3.97 33.30 0.92
C VAL A 61 -2.65 33.96 1.38
N ALA A 62 -1.84 34.46 0.44
CA ALA A 62 -0.63 35.22 0.72
C ALA A 62 -0.54 36.48 -0.17
N ARG A 63 0.05 37.57 0.36
CA ARG A 63 0.15 38.86 -0.36
C ARG A 63 1.11 38.82 -1.56
N GLN A 64 2.10 37.92 -1.54
CA GLN A 64 3.16 37.85 -2.55
C GLN A 64 3.13 36.55 -3.36
N HIS A 65 2.86 35.41 -2.72
CA HIS A 65 2.78 34.10 -3.37
C HIS A 65 1.36 33.78 -3.79
N ARG A 66 1.24 33.11 -4.93
CA ARG A 66 -0.02 32.61 -5.49
C ARG A 66 0.01 31.09 -5.52
N MET A 67 -1.15 30.50 -5.26
CA MET A 67 -1.28 29.05 -5.18
C MET A 67 -1.15 28.40 -6.56
N VAL A 68 -0.31 27.36 -6.66
CA VAL A 68 -0.20 26.50 -7.84
C VAL A 68 -1.06 25.27 -7.62
N VAL A 69 -1.95 24.98 -8.56
CA VAL A 69 -2.89 23.85 -8.50
C VAL A 69 -2.63 22.92 -9.67
N CYS A 70 -2.44 21.64 -9.37
CA CYS A 70 -2.33 20.56 -10.34
C CYS A 70 -3.59 19.69 -10.30
N ARG A 71 -4.19 19.45 -11.45
CA ARG A 71 -5.28 18.48 -11.61
C ARG A 71 -4.69 17.17 -12.11
N MET A 72 -4.91 16.09 -11.35
CA MET A 72 -4.46 14.75 -11.71
C MET A 72 -5.60 13.74 -11.58
N THR A 73 -5.56 12.70 -12.41
CA THR A 73 -6.51 11.59 -12.43
C THR A 73 -5.77 10.33 -12.04
N LEU A 74 -6.00 9.86 -10.81
CA LEU A 74 -5.41 8.64 -10.29
C LEU A 74 -6.34 7.45 -10.62
N MET A 75 -5.86 6.53 -11.44
CA MET A 75 -6.54 5.25 -11.60
C MET A 75 -6.25 4.38 -10.37
N VAL A 76 -7.23 4.28 -9.48
CA VAL A 76 -7.16 3.32 -8.36
C VAL A 76 -7.40 1.93 -8.93
N CYS A 77 -6.33 1.30 -9.42
CA CYS A 77 -6.34 -0.13 -9.65
C CYS A 77 -6.52 -0.80 -8.28
N LYS A 78 -7.74 -1.29 -8.00
CA LYS A 78 -8.00 -2.19 -6.88
C LYS A 78 -7.09 -3.40 -7.09
N LYS A 79 -5.91 -3.40 -6.46
CA LYS A 79 -5.06 -4.58 -6.41
C LYS A 79 -5.95 -5.69 -5.89
N LYS A 80 -6.10 -6.78 -6.65
CA LYS A 80 -6.78 -7.98 -6.16
C LYS A 80 -6.16 -8.29 -4.82
N ARG A 81 -6.98 -8.31 -3.75
CA ARG A 81 -6.51 -8.66 -2.41
C ARG A 81 -5.81 -10.01 -2.56
N SER A 82 -4.50 -10.04 -2.34
CA SER A 82 -3.76 -11.30 -2.38
C SER A 82 -4.40 -12.21 -1.33
N GLU A 83 -4.93 -13.35 -1.74
CA GLU A 83 -5.34 -14.38 -0.79
C GLU A 83 -4.09 -14.76 -0.01
N ILE A 84 -4.08 -14.46 1.28
CA ILE A 84 -2.99 -14.89 2.15
C ILE A 84 -3.12 -16.40 2.26
N GLU A 85 -2.01 -17.12 2.13
CA GLU A 85 -2.01 -18.58 2.30
C GLU A 85 -2.71 -18.97 3.61
N LYS A 86 -3.64 -19.92 3.50
CA LYS A 86 -4.37 -20.44 4.65
C LYS A 86 -3.40 -21.20 5.54
N LYS A 87 -3.21 -20.74 6.78
CA LYS A 87 -2.30 -21.36 7.76
C LYS A 87 -3.08 -22.18 8.78
N THR A 88 -2.53 -23.32 9.17
CA THR A 88 -3.06 -24.13 10.28
C THR A 88 -3.05 -23.31 11.57
N LYS A 89 -4.13 -23.41 12.36
CA LYS A 89 -4.31 -22.64 13.59
C LYS A 89 -3.54 -23.25 14.78
N TRP A 90 -2.21 -23.35 14.68
CA TRP A 90 -1.36 -23.99 15.70
C TRP A 90 -1.54 -23.44 17.12
N TRP A 91 -1.91 -22.16 17.26
CA TRP A 91 -2.18 -21.55 18.57
C TRP A 91 -3.32 -22.21 19.34
N LYS A 92 -4.21 -22.98 18.68
CA LYS A 92 -5.24 -23.77 19.37
C LYS A 92 -4.68 -24.90 20.22
N LEU A 93 -3.44 -25.35 19.98
CA LEU A 93 -2.77 -26.36 20.82
C LEU A 93 -2.50 -25.86 22.25
N LYS A 94 -2.63 -24.56 22.51
CA LYS A 94 -2.60 -24.03 23.88
C LYS A 94 -3.81 -24.47 24.72
N LYS A 95 -4.89 -24.94 24.08
CA LYS A 95 -6.05 -25.50 24.77
C LYS A 95 -5.85 -27.01 24.93
N GLU A 96 -6.00 -27.50 26.14
CA GLU A 96 -5.76 -28.91 26.46
C GLU A 96 -6.67 -29.84 25.64
N GLU A 97 -7.97 -29.54 25.55
CA GLU A 97 -8.93 -30.32 24.76
C GLU A 97 -8.50 -30.48 23.29
N CYS A 98 -8.06 -29.39 22.65
CA CYS A 98 -7.59 -29.43 21.27
C CYS A 98 -6.24 -30.15 21.12
N CYS A 99 -5.40 -30.11 22.16
CA CYS A 99 -4.12 -30.81 22.19
C CYS A 99 -4.33 -32.32 22.29
N GLU A 100 -5.20 -32.76 23.19
CA GLU A 100 -5.55 -34.17 23.39
C GLU A 100 -6.22 -34.76 22.13
N GLU A 101 -7.20 -34.06 21.56
CA GLU A 101 -7.87 -34.48 20.32
C GLU A 101 -6.86 -34.61 19.17
N PHE A 102 -5.94 -33.65 19.04
CA PHE A 102 -4.88 -33.70 18.03
C PHE A 102 -3.93 -34.88 18.26
N ARG A 103 -3.48 -35.11 19.49
CA ARG A 103 -2.61 -36.25 19.84
C ARG A 103 -3.28 -37.59 19.55
N GLN A 104 -4.57 -37.73 19.90
CA GLN A 104 -5.32 -38.95 19.65
C GLN A 104 -5.45 -39.24 18.15
N LYS A 105 -5.84 -38.23 17.35
CA LYS A 105 -5.96 -38.37 15.90
C LYS A 105 -4.61 -38.58 15.21
N LEU A 106 -3.55 -37.95 15.71
CA LEU A 106 -2.20 -38.16 15.19
C LEU A 106 -1.71 -39.58 15.45
N ARG A 107 -1.92 -40.12 16.65
CA ARG A 107 -1.59 -41.51 16.98
C ARG A 107 -2.38 -42.50 16.11
N GLN A 108 -3.66 -42.24 15.87
CA GLN A 108 -4.47 -43.06 14.96
C GLN A 108 -3.92 -43.02 13.53
N ALA A 109 -3.56 -41.84 13.02
CA ALA A 109 -3.02 -41.67 11.68
C ALA A 109 -1.65 -42.35 11.50
N LEU A 110 -0.85 -42.44 12.56
CA LEU A 110 0.46 -43.11 12.58
C LEU A 110 0.38 -44.59 13.01
N GLY A 111 -0.82 -45.19 12.99
CA GLY A 111 -0.99 -46.63 13.26
C GLY A 111 -0.70 -47.05 14.69
N GLY A 112 -0.78 -46.14 15.66
CA GLY A 112 -0.56 -46.43 17.08
C GLY A 112 0.91 -46.70 17.45
N GLN A 113 1.86 -46.40 16.56
CA GLN A 113 3.28 -46.55 16.86
C GLN A 113 3.71 -45.62 17.99
N VAL A 114 4.44 -46.18 18.96
CA VAL A 114 5.05 -45.43 20.09
C VAL A 114 6.25 -44.61 19.61
N VAL A 115 6.92 -45.07 18.55
CA VAL A 115 8.09 -44.45 17.94
C VAL A 115 7.69 -43.92 16.57
N LEU A 116 8.10 -42.69 16.26
CA LEU A 116 7.83 -42.09 14.96
C LEU A 116 8.63 -42.82 13.85
N PRO A 117 8.07 -42.95 12.64
CA PRO A 117 8.82 -43.44 11.49
C PRO A 117 10.08 -42.61 11.25
N ASP A 118 11.15 -43.25 10.80
CA ASP A 118 12.43 -42.58 10.46
C ASP A 118 12.29 -41.64 9.25
N ASP A 119 11.22 -41.81 8.47
CA ASP A 119 10.85 -40.94 7.37
C ASP A 119 10.15 -39.65 7.86
N TRP A 120 10.94 -38.60 7.95
CA TRP A 120 10.49 -37.28 8.38
C TRP A 120 9.52 -36.62 7.40
N GLU A 121 9.65 -36.81 6.09
CA GLU A 121 8.80 -36.12 5.11
C GLU A 121 7.35 -36.60 5.22
N THR A 122 7.17 -37.91 5.23
CA THR A 122 5.87 -38.55 5.43
C THR A 122 5.28 -38.21 6.79
N THR A 123 6.10 -38.24 7.86
CA THR A 123 5.65 -37.89 9.22
C THR A 123 5.18 -36.44 9.29
N ALA A 124 5.94 -35.51 8.69
CA ALA A 124 5.60 -34.09 8.65
C ALA A 124 4.34 -33.83 7.82
N GLU A 125 4.08 -34.58 6.75
CA GLU A 125 2.83 -34.51 5.99
C GLU A 125 1.63 -34.94 6.83
N VAL A 126 1.73 -36.08 7.52
CA VAL A 126 0.67 -36.58 8.41
C VAL A 126 0.37 -35.58 9.53
N ILE A 127 1.40 -34.97 10.12
CA ILE A 127 1.26 -33.90 11.13
C ILE A 127 0.53 -32.69 10.55
N ARG A 128 0.95 -32.21 9.38
CA ARG A 128 0.34 -31.05 8.71
C ARG A 128 -1.12 -31.32 8.36
N GLU A 129 -1.44 -32.51 7.86
CA GLU A 129 -2.80 -32.89 7.48
C GLU A 129 -3.71 -33.05 8.69
N THR A 130 -3.25 -33.77 9.71
CA THR A 130 -3.97 -33.90 10.99
C THR A 130 -4.20 -32.53 11.62
N GLY A 131 -3.19 -31.65 11.58
CA GLY A 131 -3.29 -30.30 12.10
C GLY A 131 -4.35 -29.47 11.39
N ARG A 132 -4.41 -29.56 10.05
CA ARG A 132 -5.46 -28.90 9.25
C ARG A 132 -6.86 -29.44 9.57
N LYS A 133 -7.01 -30.75 9.80
CA LYS A 133 -8.30 -31.40 10.12
C LYS A 133 -8.81 -31.03 11.51
N VAL A 134 -7.95 -31.05 12.53
CA VAL A 134 -8.33 -30.83 13.94
C VAL A 134 -8.39 -29.35 14.30
N LEU A 135 -7.32 -28.61 14.01
CA LEU A 135 -7.20 -27.21 14.42
C LEU A 135 -7.93 -26.28 13.44
N GLY A 136 -8.15 -26.75 12.21
CA GLY A 136 -8.67 -25.96 11.11
C GLY A 136 -7.63 -25.01 10.54
N VAL A 137 -8.01 -24.34 9.45
CA VAL A 137 -7.18 -23.34 8.76
C VAL A 137 -7.71 -21.93 8.94
N SER A 138 -6.84 -20.94 8.84
CA SER A 138 -7.24 -19.54 8.75
C SER A 138 -8.03 -19.27 7.47
N SER A 139 -8.87 -18.24 7.49
CA SER A 139 -9.70 -17.88 6.33
C SER A 139 -8.89 -17.31 5.15
N GLY A 140 -7.59 -17.02 5.34
CA GLY A 140 -6.75 -16.34 4.34
C GLY A 140 -7.13 -14.87 4.11
N ARG A 141 -8.14 -14.35 4.83
CA ARG A 141 -8.55 -12.94 4.75
C ARG A 141 -7.79 -12.12 5.78
N ARG A 142 -7.12 -11.07 5.32
CA ARG A 142 -6.65 -10.00 6.21
C ARG A 142 -7.89 -9.42 6.90
N LYS A 143 -7.88 -9.32 8.23
CA LYS A 143 -8.87 -8.47 8.92
C LYS A 143 -8.68 -7.06 8.38
N GLU A 144 -9.75 -6.42 7.91
CA GLU A 144 -9.70 -5.00 7.66
C GLU A 144 -9.30 -4.35 8.99
N ASP A 145 -8.11 -3.77 9.03
CA ASP A 145 -7.74 -2.85 10.10
C ASP A 145 -8.82 -1.78 10.03
N LYS A 146 -9.68 -1.72 11.06
CA LYS A 146 -10.67 -0.65 11.20
C LYS A 146 -9.90 0.66 11.03
N GLU A 147 -10.45 1.52 10.20
CA GLU A 147 -9.82 2.75 9.72
C GLU A 147 -9.00 3.44 10.80
N THR A 148 -7.83 3.88 10.38
CA THR A 148 -6.85 4.65 11.14
C THR A 148 -7.53 5.75 11.97
N TRP A 149 -7.20 5.80 13.26
CA TRP A 149 -7.87 6.56 14.33
C TRP A 149 -8.14 8.06 14.09
N TRP A 150 -7.54 8.68 13.07
CA TRP A 150 -7.66 10.12 12.77
C TRP A 150 -8.79 10.47 11.77
N TRP A 151 -9.59 9.51 11.30
CA TRP A 151 -10.70 9.76 10.38
C TRP A 151 -12.06 9.99 11.07
N ASN A 152 -12.09 10.08 12.40
CA ASN A 152 -13.30 10.44 13.15
C ASN A 152 -13.19 11.89 13.66
N GLU A 153 -13.45 12.86 12.78
CA GLU A 153 -13.86 14.22 13.14
C GLU A 153 -15.12 14.61 12.35
#